data_AF-A0A090WXM2-F1
#
_entry.id   AF-A0A090WXM2-F1
#
_cell.length_a   1.000
_cell.length_b   1.000
_cell.length_c   1.000
_cell.angle_alpha   90.00
_cell.angle_beta   90.00
_cell.angle_gamma   90.00
#
_symmetry.space_group_name_H-M   'P 1'
#
loop_
_entity.id
_entity.type
_entity.pdbx_description
1 polymer ?
#
loop_
_entity_poly.entity_id
_entity_poly.type
_entity_poly.pdbx_seq_one_letter_code
_entity_poly.pdbx_strand_id
1 'polypeptide(L)' 'MVKCQEILQNAYRTDVRPLLEKARLERGGALSPINAYRALDVRNELIKERGRNTVATGL' A
#
# COMPACT_ATOMS: atom_id res chain seq x y z
N MET A 1 -15.49 34.51 -7.00
CA MET A 1 -14.67 33.67 -7.90
C MET A 1 -14.18 32.47 -7.10
N VAL A 2 -14.69 31.26 -7.36
CA VAL A 2 -14.33 30.02 -6.62
C VAL A 2 -14.06 28.82 -7.56
N LYS A 3 -14.34 28.94 -8.86
CA LYS A 3 -14.27 27.84 -9.84
C LYS A 3 -12.93 27.11 -9.88
N CYS A 4 -11.79 27.82 -9.83
CA CYS A 4 -10.48 27.16 -9.84
C CYS A 4 -10.27 26.26 -8.61
N GLN A 5 -10.70 26.75 -7.43
CA GLN A 5 -10.62 25.97 -6.19
C GLN A 5 -11.53 24.75 -6.24
N GLU A 6 -12.75 24.89 -6.76
CA GLU A 6 -13.72 23.79 -6.89
C GLU A 6 -13.18 22.67 -7.80
N ILE A 7 -12.56 23.01 -8.94
CA ILE A 7 -11.97 22.02 -9.85
C ILE A 7 -10.90 21.19 -9.13
N LEU A 8 -9.99 21.84 -8.41
CA LEU A 8 -8.93 21.14 -7.67
C LEU A 8 -9.48 20.29 -6.52
N GLN A 9 -10.44 20.83 -5.77
CA GLN A 9 -11.08 20.14 -4.65
C GLN A 9 -11.85 18.90 -5.13
N ASN A 10 -12.53 18.99 -6.26
CA ASN A 10 -13.26 17.86 -6.86
C ASN A 10 -12.30 16.75 -7.31
N ALA A 11 -11.20 17.12 -7.97
CA ALA A 11 -10.17 16.16 -8.36
C ALA A 11 -9.53 15.48 -7.14
N TYR A 12 -9.16 16.24 -6.10
CA TYR A 12 -8.54 15.70 -4.89
C TYR A 12 -9.45 14.77 -4.09
N ARG A 13 -10.75 15.08 -4.01
CA ARG A 13 -11.74 14.27 -3.28
C ARG A 13 -12.24 13.06 -4.06
N THR A 14 -11.90 12.96 -5.34
CA THR A 14 -12.29 11.81 -6.15
C THR A 14 -11.60 10.56 -5.62
N ASP A 15 -12.40 9.55 -5.27
CA ASP A 15 -11.86 8.28 -4.81
C ASP A 15 -11.24 7.51 -5.99
N VAL A 16 -9.92 7.53 -6.05
CA VAL A 16 -9.14 6.83 -7.07
C VAL A 16 -8.69 5.42 -6.62
N ARG A 17 -9.07 4.95 -5.43
CA ARG A 17 -8.65 3.62 -4.93
C ARG A 17 -9.02 2.47 -5.89
N PRO A 18 -10.20 2.46 -6.54
CA PRO A 18 -10.53 1.41 -7.52
C PRO A 18 -9.58 1.38 -8.73
N LEU A 19 -9.05 2.54 -9.15
CA LEU A 19 -8.07 2.61 -10.24
C LEU A 19 -6.75 1.97 -9.82
N LEU A 20 -6.29 2.24 -8.60
CA LEU A 20 -5.09 1.61 -8.04
C LEU A 20 -5.27 0.10 -7.87
N GLU A 21 -6.43 -0.36 -7.41
CA GLU A 21 -6.76 -1.77 -7.27
C GLU A 21 -6.71 -2.50 -8.62
N LYS A 22 -7.34 -1.95 -9.65
CA LYS A 22 -7.30 -2.52 -11.01
C LYS A 22 -5.87 -2.52 -11.55
N ALA A 23 -5.12 -1.43 -11.39
CA ALA A 23 -3.72 -1.36 -11.84
C ALA A 23 -2.82 -2.40 -11.15
N ARG A 24 -3.07 -2.71 -9.87
CA ARG A 24 -2.38 -3.81 -9.16
C ARG A 24 -2.79 -5.15 -9.75
N LEU A 25 -4.09 -5.39 -9.94
CA LEU A 25 -4.61 -6.65 -10.48
C LEU A 25 -4.03 -6.98 -11.87
N GLU A 26 -3.98 -6.00 -12.77
CA GLU A 26 -3.40 -6.18 -14.12
C GLU A 26 -1.91 -6.56 -14.09
N ARG A 27 -1.19 -6.15 -13.04
CA ARG A 27 0.22 -6.51 -12.83
C ARG A 27 0.39 -7.78 -11.99
N GLY A 28 -0.69 -8.51 -11.68
CA GLY A 28 -0.68 -9.70 -10.83
C GLY A 28 -0.48 -9.40 -9.33
N GLY A 29 -0.65 -8.16 -8.90
CA GLY A 29 -0.53 -7.74 -7.51
C GLY A 29 -1.83 -7.93 -6.71
N ALA A 30 -1.71 -7.91 -5.39
CA ALA A 30 -2.86 -7.99 -4.48
C ALA A 30 -3.73 -6.71 -4.52
N LEU A 31 -5.06 -6.90 -4.50
CA LEU A 31 -6.04 -5.80 -4.43
C LEU A 31 -5.89 -4.98 -3.14
N SER A 32 -5.74 -5.66 -1.99
CA SER A 32 -5.45 -5.04 -0.70
C SER A 32 -4.08 -5.49 -0.19
N PRO A 33 -3.00 -4.75 -0.49
CA PRO A 33 -1.63 -5.16 -0.19
C PRO A 33 -1.38 -5.39 1.30
N ILE A 34 -1.91 -4.52 2.16
CA ILE A 34 -1.72 -4.62 3.62
C ILE A 34 -2.44 -5.84 4.18
N ASN A 35 -3.67 -6.10 3.71
CA ASN A 35 -4.42 -7.27 4.14
C ASN A 35 -3.75 -8.55 3.65
N ALA A 36 -3.28 -8.59 2.40
CA ALA A 36 -2.52 -9.72 1.87
C ALA A 36 -1.24 -9.97 2.68
N TYR A 37 -0.45 -8.94 2.95
CA TYR A 37 0.77 -9.04 3.77
C TYR A 37 0.48 -9.62 5.17
N ARG A 38 -0.61 -9.19 5.80
CA ARG A 38 -1.01 -9.70 7.12
C ARG A 38 -1.57 -11.12 7.07
N ALA A 39 -2.40 -11.43 6.07
CA ALA A 39 -3.00 -12.75 5.90
C ALA A 39 -1.96 -13.83 5.57
N LEU A 40 -0.91 -13.45 4.84
CA LEU A 40 0.23 -14.31 4.53
C LEU A 40 1.25 -14.40 5.68
N ASP A 41 1.03 -13.69 6.79
CA ASP A 41 1.90 -13.67 7.97
C ASP A 41 3.40 -13.42 7.68
N VAL A 42 3.68 -12.68 6.60
CA VAL A 42 5.03 -12.45 6.07
C VAL A 42 5.96 -11.86 7.13
N ARG A 43 5.42 -11.06 8.06
CA ARG A 43 6.18 -10.49 9.18
C ARG A 43 6.80 -11.58 10.05
N ASN A 44 6.02 -12.59 10.44
CA ASN A 44 6.49 -13.63 11.32
C ASN A 44 7.47 -14.56 10.61
N GLU A 45 7.26 -14.81 9.32
CA GLU A 45 8.23 -15.53 8.48
C GLU A 45 9.58 -14.81 8.45
N LEU A 46 9.59 -13.50 8.17
CA LEU A 46 10.82 -12.71 8.18
C LEU A 46 11.49 -12.64 9.56
N ILE A 47 10.71 -12.63 10.65
CA ILE A 47 11.26 -12.68 12.02
C ILE A 47 11.91 -14.04 12.31
N LYS A 48 11.34 -15.14 11.80
CA LYS A 48 11.94 -16.48 11.93
C LYS A 48 13.26 -16.55 11.15
N GLU A 49 13.29 -16.01 9.92
CA GLU A 49 14.49 -16.01 9.07
C GLU A 49 15.62 -15.17 9.64
N ARG A 50 15.32 -13.98 10.16
CA ARG A 50 16.34 -13.03 10.64
C ARG A 50 16.72 -13.22 12.12
N GLY A 51 15.93 -13.99 12.85
CA GLY A 51 15.99 -14.07 14.31
C GLY A 51 15.37 -12.84 14.99
N ARG A 52 14.87 -13.00 16.22
CA ARG A 52 14.26 -11.90 17.01
C ARG A 52 15.24 -10.78 17.36
N ASN A 53 16.53 -11.07 17.28
CA ASN A 53 17.63 -10.16 17.60
C ASN A 53 18.37 -9.78 16.32
N THR A 54 17.69 -9.13 15.38
CA THR A 54 18.38 -8.42 14.30
C THR A 54 19.19 -7.28 14.92
N VAL A 55 20.49 -7.51 15.14
CA VAL A 55 21.46 -6.44 15.29
C VAL A 55 21.44 -5.68 13.98
N ALA A 56 20.91 -4.45 13.99
CA ALA A 56 21.10 -3.53 12.89
C ALA A 56 22.61 -3.28 12.79
N THR A 57 23.30 -4.01 11.91
CA THR A 57 24.62 -3.59 11.45
C THR A 57 24.35 -2.39 10.56
N GLY A 58 24.18 -1.23 11.19
CA GLY A 58 24.02 0.04 10.51
C GLY A 58 25.27 0.28 9.66
N LEU A 59 25.15 0.01 8.38
CA LEU A 59 26.04 0.44 7.32
C LEU A 59 25.20 1.16 6.28
#